data_AF-A0A7C5VEU1-F1
#
_entry.id   AF-A0A7C5VEU1-F1
#
_cell.length_a   1.000
_cell.length_b   1.000
_cell.length_c   1.000
_cell.angle_alpha   90.00
_cell.angle_beta   90.00
_cell.angle_gamma   90.00
#
_symmetry.space_group_name_H-M   'P 1'
#
loop_
_entity.id
_entity.type
_entity.pdbx_description
1 polymer ?
#
loop_
_entity_poly.entity_id
_entity_poly.type
_entity_poly.pdbx_seq_one_letter_code
_entity_poly.pdbx_strand_id
1 'polypeptide(L)'
;MDPLSIRISSININELTLISVFIDEYLYLILLFLFSFLFYKYHKSKSKELEIRIKTLAVCLVLFLFLVPALKSLFNYERPCEILNSKIECKEDKSFPSGHASFASLFLLALDSYYFVAYFLFFVLVIFSRVYLGVHSFYDVVFGTVLGVIFYLVVYSFFVTKKVVKIRERAEFWRQVFHLGFGIFAIFFVLVFELPIYLFFAILICLIFLSKFDLFFEDLIRDLGYRDFYKCYGAILYVVGIILILLFVKEKEYIVSFIYILAVCDTVPNFFEKVKKERGFFKRGITGIFANFIFTMFIPVFLLGEEGMLFSLVCVALEGMDLKIDDNILIPTACILAKNLI
;
A
#
# COMPACT_ATOMS: atom_id res chain seq x y z
N MET A 1 19.05 7.82 9.94
CA MET A 1 18.23 8.75 9.14
C MET A 1 18.66 8.65 7.67
N ASP A 2 17.74 8.75 6.71
CA ASP A 2 18.07 8.49 5.30
C ASP A 2 18.77 9.68 4.61
N PRO A 3 19.68 9.43 3.63
CA PRO A 3 20.45 10.47 2.96
C PRO A 3 19.60 11.51 2.23
N LEU A 4 18.41 11.13 1.75
CA LEU A 4 17.53 12.00 0.99
C LEU A 4 16.90 13.05 1.91
N SER A 5 16.44 12.64 3.09
CA SER A 5 15.92 13.55 4.11
C SER A 5 16.94 14.59 4.52
N ILE A 6 18.19 14.19 4.76
CA ILE A 6 19.29 15.12 5.12
C ILE A 6 19.52 16.14 4.00
N ARG A 7 19.56 15.68 2.74
CA ARG A 7 19.80 16.56 1.60
C ARG A 7 18.66 17.57 1.43
N ILE A 8 17.41 17.14 1.50
CA ILE A 8 16.24 18.01 1.35
C ILE A 8 16.12 18.99 2.52
N SER A 9 16.34 18.54 3.76
CA SER A 9 16.28 19.43 4.93
C SER A 9 17.42 20.44 4.97
N SER A 10 18.55 20.17 4.32
CA SER A 10 19.69 21.10 4.23
C SER A 10 19.47 22.29 3.29
N ILE A 11 18.50 22.19 2.36
CA ILE A 11 18.14 23.31 1.46
C ILE A 11 17.57 24.45 2.30
N ASN A 12 18.02 25.68 2.05
CA ASN A 12 17.55 26.87 2.77
C ASN A 12 17.14 27.98 1.80
N ILE A 13 15.82 28.08 1.55
CA ILE A 13 15.20 29.10 0.70
C ILE A 13 14.06 29.72 1.52
N ASN A 14 14.12 31.02 1.78
CA ASN A 14 13.20 31.69 2.71
C ASN A 14 11.73 31.57 2.27
N GLU A 15 11.46 31.76 0.99
CA GLU A 15 10.12 31.67 0.41
C GLU A 15 9.55 30.26 0.53
N LEU A 16 10.39 29.25 0.29
CA LEU A 16 10.02 27.84 0.42
C LEU A 16 9.75 27.45 1.89
N THR A 17 10.49 28.06 2.83
CA THR A 17 10.24 27.92 4.26
C THR A 17 8.90 28.52 4.65
N LEU A 18 8.59 29.75 4.22
CA LEU A 18 7.29 30.38 4.49
C LEU A 18 6.13 29.54 3.97
N ILE A 19 6.22 29.04 2.73
CA ILE A 19 5.19 28.16 2.14
C ILE A 19 5.08 26.86 2.93
N SER A 20 6.19 26.25 3.31
CA SER A 20 6.20 24.97 4.05
C SER A 20 5.62 25.10 5.45
N VAL A 21 5.93 26.21 6.14
CA VAL A 21 5.36 26.55 7.47
C VAL A 21 3.87 26.78 7.35
N PHE A 22 3.43 27.58 6.37
CA PHE A 22 2.01 27.79 6.09
C PHE A 22 1.27 26.46 5.87
N ILE A 23 1.87 25.54 5.10
CA ILE A 23 1.30 24.20 4.91
C ILE A 23 1.28 23.40 6.23
N ASP A 24 2.30 23.47 7.09
CA ASP A 24 2.28 22.77 8.39
C ASP A 24 1.09 23.22 9.26
N GLU A 25 0.93 24.53 9.39
CA GLU A 25 -0.03 25.15 10.29
C GLU A 25 -1.47 24.99 9.79
N TYR A 26 -1.71 25.18 8.50
CA TYR A 26 -3.05 25.30 7.95
C TYR A 26 -3.56 24.06 7.20
N LEU A 27 -2.78 22.98 7.07
CA LEU A 27 -3.20 21.80 6.29
C LEU A 27 -4.59 21.28 6.70
N TYR A 28 -4.83 21.04 7.99
CA TYR A 28 -6.08 20.44 8.43
C TYR A 28 -7.29 21.35 8.18
N LEU A 29 -7.10 22.68 8.24
CA LEU A 29 -8.12 23.65 7.87
C LEU A 29 -8.40 23.61 6.35
N ILE A 30 -7.36 23.50 5.53
CA ILE A 30 -7.49 23.34 4.08
C ILE A 30 -8.25 22.05 3.74
N LEU A 31 -7.91 20.93 4.40
CA LEU A 31 -8.60 19.65 4.21
C LEU A 31 -10.07 19.72 4.64
N LEU A 32 -10.38 20.43 5.74
CA LEU A 32 -11.76 20.67 6.18
C LEU A 32 -12.56 21.50 5.16
N PHE A 33 -11.93 22.52 4.56
CA PHE A 33 -12.56 23.30 3.50
C PHE A 33 -12.82 22.45 2.25
N LEU A 34 -11.88 21.59 1.85
CA LEU A 34 -12.07 20.64 0.74
C LEU A 34 -13.19 19.63 1.02
N PHE A 35 -13.30 19.12 2.25
CA PHE A 35 -14.40 18.24 2.65
C PHE A 35 -15.74 18.96 2.55
N SER A 36 -15.81 20.20 3.05
CA SER A 36 -17.01 21.06 2.96
C SER A 36 -17.40 21.38 1.52
N PHE A 37 -16.41 21.60 0.65
CA PHE A 37 -16.61 21.81 -0.79
C PHE A 37 -17.19 20.56 -1.48
N LEU A 38 -16.69 19.36 -1.17
CA LEU A 38 -17.26 18.12 -1.68
C LEU A 38 -18.70 17.93 -1.22
N PHE A 39 -18.98 18.24 0.05
CA PHE A 39 -20.33 18.19 0.60
C PHE A 39 -21.29 19.17 -0.09
N TYR A 40 -20.87 20.41 -0.32
CA TYR A 40 -21.64 21.39 -1.11
C TYR A 40 -21.95 20.87 -2.51
N LYS A 41 -20.95 20.32 -3.20
CA LYS A 41 -21.12 19.76 -4.54
C LYS A 41 -22.06 18.56 -4.56
N TYR A 42 -22.03 17.71 -3.53
CA TYR A 42 -22.99 16.63 -3.34
C TYR A 42 -24.41 17.18 -3.17
N HIS A 43 -24.61 18.22 -2.36
CA HIS A 43 -25.93 18.82 -2.19
C HIS A 43 -26.50 19.39 -3.50
N LYS A 44 -25.65 19.98 -4.35
CA LYS A 44 -26.05 20.53 -5.65
C LYS A 44 -26.31 19.45 -6.71
N SER A 45 -25.47 18.42 -6.78
CA SER A 45 -25.54 17.39 -7.83
C SER A 45 -26.39 16.17 -7.46
N LYS A 46 -26.51 15.85 -6.16
CA LYS A 46 -27.08 14.60 -5.62
C LYS A 46 -26.48 13.34 -6.27
N SER A 47 -25.22 13.40 -6.69
CA SER A 47 -24.51 12.27 -7.28
C SER A 47 -24.24 11.18 -6.24
N LYS A 48 -24.71 9.96 -6.53
CA LYS A 48 -24.43 8.77 -5.70
C LYS A 48 -22.93 8.46 -5.60
N GLU A 49 -22.18 8.72 -6.66
CA GLU A 49 -20.73 8.51 -6.66
C GLU A 49 -20.04 9.45 -5.66
N LEU A 50 -20.45 10.72 -5.66
CA LEU A 50 -19.90 11.71 -4.74
C LEU A 50 -20.33 11.44 -3.29
N GLU A 51 -21.54 10.95 -3.08
CA GLU A 51 -22.00 10.47 -1.77
C GLU A 51 -21.10 9.36 -1.21
N ILE A 52 -20.76 8.36 -2.04
CA ILE A 52 -19.86 7.26 -1.66
C ILE A 52 -18.46 7.80 -1.32
N ARG A 53 -17.91 8.71 -2.14
CA ARG A 53 -16.59 9.31 -1.91
C ARG A 53 -16.55 10.08 -0.58
N ILE A 54 -17.59 10.85 -0.27
CA ILE A 54 -17.69 11.63 0.98
C ILE A 54 -17.83 10.70 2.20
N LYS A 55 -18.70 9.68 2.13
CA LYS A 55 -18.85 8.70 3.23
C LYS A 55 -17.55 7.96 3.49
N THR A 56 -16.87 7.53 2.43
CA THR A 56 -15.56 6.88 2.49
C THR A 56 -14.56 7.78 3.21
N LEU A 57 -14.46 9.04 2.76
CA LEU A 57 -13.54 10.01 3.33
C LEU A 57 -13.84 10.28 4.81
N ALA A 58 -15.11 10.47 5.17
CA ALA A 58 -15.52 10.69 6.56
C ALA A 58 -15.11 9.54 7.48
N VAL A 59 -15.36 8.29 7.05
CA VAL A 59 -14.95 7.10 7.82
C VAL A 59 -13.42 7.04 7.95
N CYS A 60 -12.68 7.24 6.86
CA CYS A 60 -11.21 7.22 6.91
C CYS A 60 -10.64 8.30 7.83
N LEU A 61 -11.20 9.52 7.79
CA LEU A 61 -10.78 10.62 8.67
C LEU A 61 -10.97 10.25 10.14
N VAL A 62 -12.14 9.71 10.51
CA VAL A 62 -12.41 9.26 11.88
C VAL A 62 -11.46 8.14 12.28
N LEU A 63 -11.24 7.15 11.43
CA LEU A 63 -10.28 6.07 11.70
C LEU A 63 -8.85 6.61 11.91
N PHE A 64 -8.43 7.59 11.11
CA PHE A 64 -7.07 8.14 11.17
C PHE A 64 -6.83 9.01 12.40
N LEU A 65 -7.86 9.62 12.99
CA LEU A 65 -7.76 10.31 14.28
C LEU A 65 -7.26 9.38 15.39
N PHE A 66 -7.56 8.08 15.32
CA PHE A 66 -7.11 7.09 16.30
C PHE A 66 -5.90 6.30 15.82
N LEU A 67 -5.87 5.92 14.54
CA LEU A 67 -4.82 5.08 13.97
C LEU A 67 -3.46 5.77 13.97
N VAL A 68 -3.38 7.04 13.52
CA VAL A 68 -2.09 7.73 13.40
C VAL A 68 -1.42 7.92 14.79
N PRO A 69 -2.12 8.41 15.84
CA PRO A 69 -1.55 8.45 17.19
C PRO A 69 -1.18 7.08 17.74
N ALA A 70 -2.00 6.05 17.49
CA ALA A 70 -1.71 4.69 17.94
C ALA A 70 -0.41 4.15 17.30
N LEU A 71 -0.23 4.34 15.99
CA LEU A 71 1.00 3.95 15.30
C LEU A 71 2.20 4.76 15.80
N LYS A 72 2.04 6.07 16.05
CA LYS A 72 3.08 6.91 16.65
C LYS A 72 3.52 6.38 18.02
N SER A 73 2.57 6.03 18.88
CA SER A 73 2.87 5.43 20.18
C SER A 73 3.50 4.05 20.08
N LEU A 74 3.11 3.25 19.09
CA LEU A 74 3.59 1.88 18.91
C LEU A 74 5.05 1.85 18.41
N PHE A 75 5.39 2.64 17.40
CA PHE A 75 6.72 2.62 16.80
C PHE A 75 7.73 3.51 17.51
N ASN A 76 7.25 4.57 18.15
CA ASN A 76 8.06 5.43 19.01
C ASN A 76 9.35 5.96 18.38
N TYR A 77 9.38 6.14 17.06
CA TYR A 77 10.55 6.67 16.36
C TYR A 77 10.78 8.15 16.69
N GLU A 78 12.02 8.48 17.01
CA GLU A 78 12.49 9.85 17.22
C GLU A 78 12.30 10.69 15.96
N ARG A 79 12.07 11.99 16.14
CA ARG A 79 11.96 12.91 15.01
C ARG A 79 13.33 13.30 14.49
N PRO A 80 13.46 13.47 13.16
CA PRO A 80 14.63 14.12 12.57
C PRO A 80 15.07 15.42 13.25
N CYS A 81 14.12 16.21 13.74
CA CYS A 81 14.38 17.48 14.41
C CYS A 81 15.03 17.37 15.80
N GLU A 82 15.11 16.17 16.37
CA GLU A 82 15.86 15.92 17.62
C GLU A 82 17.37 15.83 17.38
N ILE A 83 17.78 15.50 16.15
CA ILE A 83 19.19 15.23 15.79
C ILE A 83 19.71 16.25 14.77
N LEU A 84 18.81 16.87 13.99
CA LEU A 84 19.12 17.90 13.00
C LEU A 84 18.47 19.24 13.37
N ASN A 85 19.08 20.33 12.92
CA ASN A 85 18.44 21.65 12.98
C ASN A 85 17.19 21.66 12.09
N SER A 86 16.01 21.63 12.70
CA SER A 86 14.74 21.83 12.01
C SER A 86 14.47 23.31 11.77
N LYS A 87 13.62 23.58 10.78
CA LYS A 87 13.19 24.95 10.44
C LYS A 87 12.00 25.44 11.28
N ILE A 88 11.39 24.54 12.04
CA ILE A 88 10.32 24.81 13.00
C ILE A 88 10.61 24.10 14.31
N GLU A 89 9.89 24.46 15.37
CA GLU A 89 9.97 23.78 16.66
C GLU A 89 9.65 22.29 16.53
N CYS A 90 10.49 21.46 17.16
CA CYS A 90 10.32 20.02 17.14
C CYS A 90 9.14 19.65 18.04
N LYS A 91 8.09 19.07 17.44
CA LYS A 91 6.92 18.60 18.21
C LYS A 91 7.34 17.42 19.08
N GLU A 92 6.82 17.34 20.31
CA GLU A 92 7.14 16.28 21.27
C GLU A 92 6.57 14.89 20.88
N ASP A 93 5.71 14.82 19.87
CA ASP A 93 5.14 13.57 19.37
C ASP A 93 6.10 12.83 18.42
N LYS A 94 5.84 11.54 18.21
CA LYS A 94 6.74 10.66 17.44
C LYS A 94 6.68 10.88 15.95
N SER A 95 7.76 10.56 15.23
CA SER A 95 7.89 10.89 13.81
C SER A 95 7.02 10.05 12.90
N PHE A 96 6.85 8.77 13.21
CA PHE A 96 6.25 7.82 12.29
C PHE A 96 4.82 7.41 12.69
N PRO A 97 3.86 7.35 11.74
CA PRO A 97 3.94 7.83 10.37
C PRO A 97 3.65 9.33 10.28
N SER A 98 3.91 9.95 9.11
CA SER A 98 3.54 11.35 8.89
C SER A 98 2.02 11.51 8.82
N GLY A 99 1.45 12.21 9.80
CA GLY A 99 0.02 12.55 9.84
C GLY A 99 -0.39 13.37 8.62
N HIS A 100 0.32 14.46 8.31
CA HIS A 100 0.04 15.30 7.14
C HIS A 100 -0.01 14.48 5.83
N ALA A 101 0.95 13.59 5.60
CA ALA A 101 0.95 12.72 4.41
C ALA A 101 -0.23 11.73 4.42
N SER A 102 -0.53 11.16 5.59
CA SER A 102 -1.64 10.21 5.79
C SER A 102 -3.00 10.85 5.53
N PHE A 103 -3.27 12.02 6.11
CA PHE A 103 -4.54 12.71 5.95
C PHE A 103 -4.70 13.33 4.55
N ALA A 104 -3.64 13.92 3.99
CA ALA A 104 -3.72 14.51 2.65
C ALA A 104 -3.91 13.46 1.55
N SER A 105 -3.29 12.29 1.68
CA SER A 105 -3.44 11.22 0.66
C SER A 105 -4.86 10.67 0.56
N LEU A 106 -5.68 10.72 1.62
CA LEU A 106 -7.11 10.34 1.56
C LEU A 106 -7.91 11.17 0.54
N PHE A 107 -7.54 12.43 0.34
CA PHE A 107 -8.25 13.33 -0.58
C PHE A 107 -7.84 13.15 -2.05
N LEU A 108 -6.69 12.53 -2.33
CA LEU A 108 -6.26 12.22 -3.70
C LEU A 108 -7.30 11.39 -4.45
N LEU A 109 -7.91 10.44 -3.76
CA LEU A 109 -8.89 9.51 -4.32
C LEU A 109 -10.35 9.99 -4.14
N ALA A 110 -10.58 10.94 -3.24
CA ALA A 110 -11.91 11.49 -3.00
C ALA A 110 -12.32 12.59 -4.00
N LEU A 111 -11.35 13.25 -4.64
CA LEU A 111 -11.59 14.30 -5.61
C LEU A 111 -11.85 13.72 -7.02
N ASP A 112 -12.64 14.45 -7.80
CA ASP A 112 -12.95 14.09 -9.19
C ASP A 112 -11.78 14.46 -10.11
N SER A 113 -11.71 13.82 -11.28
CA SER A 113 -10.59 13.96 -12.24
C SER A 113 -10.29 15.42 -12.62
N TYR A 114 -11.30 16.28 -12.66
CA TYR A 114 -11.14 17.71 -12.95
C TYR A 114 -10.23 18.45 -11.94
N TYR A 115 -10.31 18.09 -10.65
CA TYR A 115 -9.52 18.72 -9.59
C TYR A 115 -8.25 17.95 -9.23
N PHE A 116 -8.09 16.74 -9.77
CA PHE A 116 -7.02 15.82 -9.40
C PHE A 116 -5.64 16.44 -9.59
N VAL A 117 -5.36 17.06 -10.74
CA VAL A 117 -4.02 17.61 -11.03
C VAL A 117 -3.65 18.72 -10.05
N ALA A 118 -4.56 19.67 -9.80
CA ALA A 118 -4.33 20.76 -8.87
C ALA A 118 -4.11 20.24 -7.44
N TYR A 119 -4.91 19.26 -7.01
CA TYR A 119 -4.75 18.67 -5.69
C TYR A 119 -3.50 17.80 -5.58
N PHE A 120 -3.13 17.08 -6.63
CA PHE A 120 -1.91 16.28 -6.66
C PHE A 120 -0.67 17.17 -6.50
N LEU A 121 -0.61 18.33 -7.18
CA LEU A 121 0.45 19.31 -6.97
C LEU A 121 0.50 19.83 -5.53
N PHE A 122 -0.67 20.16 -4.96
CA PHE A 122 -0.76 20.54 -3.55
C PHE A 122 -0.29 19.41 -2.62
N PHE A 123 -0.70 18.17 -2.87
CA PHE A 123 -0.29 16.99 -2.12
C PHE A 123 1.24 16.79 -2.18
N VAL A 124 1.87 16.95 -3.34
CA VAL A 124 3.32 16.92 -3.50
C VAL A 124 4.00 17.98 -2.63
N LEU A 125 3.46 19.20 -2.59
CA LEU A 125 3.95 20.26 -1.70
C LEU A 125 3.80 19.89 -0.21
N VAL A 126 2.68 19.25 0.17
CA VAL A 126 2.47 18.76 1.54
C VAL A 126 3.56 17.76 1.93
N ILE A 127 3.75 16.70 1.15
CA ILE A 127 4.74 15.65 1.47
C ILE A 127 6.16 16.20 1.46
N PHE A 128 6.49 17.08 0.51
CA PHE A 128 7.79 17.73 0.41
C PHE A 128 8.07 18.60 1.63
N SER A 129 7.10 19.43 2.04
CA SER A 129 7.27 20.34 3.18
C SER A 129 7.64 19.60 4.47
N ARG A 130 7.18 18.36 4.66
CA ARG A 130 7.47 17.57 5.87
C ARG A 130 8.95 17.22 6.00
N VAL A 131 9.56 16.83 4.88
CA VAL A 131 10.98 16.50 4.80
C VAL A 131 11.82 17.78 4.80
N TYR A 132 11.38 18.82 4.06
CA TYR A 132 12.08 20.11 3.97
C TYR A 132 12.18 20.84 5.30
N LEU A 133 11.13 20.82 6.13
CA LEU A 133 11.15 21.40 7.47
C LEU A 133 12.00 20.59 8.47
N GLY A 134 12.41 19.37 8.09
CA GLY A 134 13.21 18.50 8.93
C GLY A 134 12.43 17.87 10.08
N VAL A 135 11.12 17.64 9.93
CA VAL A 135 10.26 17.09 11.00
C VAL A 135 9.84 15.65 10.78
N HIS A 136 10.03 15.14 9.56
CA HIS A 136 9.75 13.75 9.18
C HIS A 136 10.82 13.26 8.21
N SER A 137 11.12 11.96 8.29
CA SER A 137 11.92 11.28 7.28
C SER A 137 11.12 11.07 6.00
N PHE A 138 11.82 10.84 4.89
CA PHE A 138 11.21 10.45 3.63
C PHE A 138 10.36 9.18 3.79
N TYR A 139 10.82 8.22 4.60
CA TYR A 139 10.07 6.99 4.86
C TYR A 139 8.77 7.23 5.65
N ASP A 140 8.77 8.14 6.63
CA ASP A 140 7.56 8.48 7.39
C ASP A 140 6.45 9.02 6.46
N VAL A 141 6.87 9.79 5.46
CA VAL A 141 6.01 10.46 4.48
C VAL A 141 5.51 9.47 3.43
N VAL A 142 6.38 8.60 2.91
CA VAL A 142 5.98 7.53 1.98
C VAL A 142 5.00 6.58 2.66
N PHE A 143 5.30 6.13 3.88
CA PHE A 143 4.40 5.22 4.59
C PHE A 143 3.07 5.88 4.90
N GLY A 144 3.06 7.13 5.37
CA GLY A 144 1.82 7.86 5.61
C GLY A 144 0.96 7.96 4.34
N THR A 145 1.59 8.26 3.20
CA THR A 145 0.92 8.29 1.89
C THR A 145 0.29 6.95 1.53
N VAL A 146 1.06 5.86 1.63
CA VAL A 146 0.60 4.51 1.32
C VAL A 146 -0.54 4.09 2.25
N LEU A 147 -0.41 4.38 3.55
CA LEU A 147 -1.43 4.10 4.54
C LEU A 147 -2.76 4.75 4.18
N GLY A 148 -2.75 6.05 3.85
CA GLY A 148 -3.96 6.76 3.43
C GLY A 148 -4.60 6.18 2.17
N VAL A 149 -3.81 5.94 1.12
CA VAL A 149 -4.31 5.36 -0.13
C VAL A 149 -4.96 4.00 0.09
N ILE A 150 -4.30 3.10 0.82
CA ILE A 150 -4.83 1.74 1.09
C ILE A 150 -6.12 1.82 1.90
N PHE A 151 -6.14 2.58 2.99
CA PHE A 151 -7.32 2.69 3.83
C PHE A 151 -8.50 3.28 3.07
N TYR A 152 -8.26 4.30 2.25
CA TYR A 152 -9.32 4.86 1.41
C TYR A 152 -9.90 3.81 0.48
N LEU A 153 -9.08 3.05 -0.23
CA LEU A 153 -9.54 2.01 -1.17
C LEU A 153 -10.30 0.89 -0.46
N VAL A 154 -9.80 0.44 0.70
CA VAL A 154 -10.45 -0.58 1.53
C VAL A 154 -11.83 -0.08 1.98
N VAL A 155 -11.91 1.10 2.58
CA VAL A 155 -13.18 1.69 3.03
C VAL A 155 -14.13 1.92 1.86
N TYR A 156 -13.63 2.44 0.73
CA TYR A 156 -14.41 2.70 -0.48
C TYR A 156 -15.09 1.42 -0.99
N SER A 157 -14.36 0.30 -0.96
CA SER A 157 -14.88 -0.99 -1.43
C SER A 157 -16.02 -1.56 -0.58
N PHE A 158 -16.18 -1.13 0.68
CA PHE A 158 -17.35 -1.46 1.50
C PHE A 158 -18.59 -0.65 1.09
N PHE A 159 -18.41 0.60 0.66
CA PHE A 159 -19.51 1.48 0.27
C PHE A 159 -20.01 1.26 -1.16
N VAL A 160 -19.16 0.75 -2.05
CA VAL A 160 -19.57 0.32 -3.38
C VAL A 160 -20.34 -1.00 -3.28
N THR A 161 -21.68 -0.92 -3.22
CA THR A 161 -22.57 -2.09 -3.20
C THR A 161 -23.14 -2.44 -4.59
N LYS A 162 -23.14 -3.76 -4.85
CA LYS A 162 -23.48 -4.55 -6.05
C LYS A 162 -24.46 -3.93 -7.08
N LYS A 163 -23.95 -3.48 -8.24
CA LYS A 163 -24.48 -3.99 -9.52
C LYS A 163 -23.83 -5.35 -9.76
N VAL A 164 -24.54 -6.30 -10.37
CA VAL A 164 -24.10 -7.69 -10.62
C VAL A 164 -22.81 -7.72 -11.45
N VAL A 165 -21.70 -7.51 -10.77
CA VAL A 165 -20.37 -7.97 -11.15
C VAL A 165 -20.30 -9.36 -10.55
N LYS A 166 -20.13 -10.38 -11.41
CA LYS A 166 -20.14 -11.80 -11.01
C LYS A 166 -19.33 -11.95 -9.72
N ILE A 167 -19.90 -12.61 -8.71
CA ILE A 167 -19.31 -12.83 -7.37
C ILE A 167 -17.81 -13.21 -7.43
N ARG A 168 -17.40 -13.88 -8.52
CA ARG A 168 -16.01 -14.18 -8.90
C ARG A 168 -15.09 -12.97 -9.02
N GLU A 169 -15.48 -11.91 -9.73
CA GLU A 169 -14.66 -10.69 -9.90
C GLU A 169 -14.53 -9.93 -8.57
N ARG A 170 -15.57 -9.95 -7.73
CA ARG A 170 -15.51 -9.35 -6.39
C ARG A 170 -14.55 -10.11 -5.47
N ALA A 171 -14.60 -11.44 -5.47
CA ALA A 171 -13.68 -12.27 -4.70
C ALA A 171 -12.23 -12.10 -5.16
N GLU A 172 -12.00 -12.02 -6.47
CA GLU A 172 -10.67 -11.78 -7.05
C GLU A 172 -10.12 -10.40 -6.66
N PHE A 173 -10.97 -9.37 -6.71
CA PHE A 173 -10.62 -8.02 -6.25
C PHE A 173 -10.22 -8.01 -4.78
N TRP A 174 -11.00 -8.65 -3.89
CA TRP A 174 -10.67 -8.72 -2.47
C TRP A 174 -9.42 -9.57 -2.21
N ARG A 175 -9.17 -10.60 -3.01
CA ARG A 175 -7.91 -11.37 -2.96
C ARG A 175 -6.71 -10.48 -3.28
N GLN A 176 -6.80 -9.67 -4.33
CA GLN A 176 -5.74 -8.73 -4.72
C GLN A 176 -5.52 -7.64 -3.67
N VAL A 177 -6.61 -7.09 -3.10
CA VAL A 177 -6.53 -6.14 -1.99
C VAL A 177 -5.87 -6.78 -0.77
N PHE A 178 -6.18 -8.03 -0.47
CA PHE A 178 -5.53 -8.79 0.60
C PHE A 178 -4.04 -9.02 0.31
N HIS A 179 -3.67 -9.49 -0.88
CA HIS A 179 -2.27 -9.70 -1.26
C HIS A 179 -1.47 -8.40 -1.16
N LEU A 180 -1.97 -7.30 -1.73
CA LEU A 180 -1.28 -6.01 -1.66
C LEU A 180 -1.18 -5.49 -0.22
N GLY A 181 -2.29 -5.52 0.53
CA GLY A 181 -2.34 -5.03 1.91
C GLY A 181 -1.46 -5.86 2.87
N PHE A 182 -1.56 -7.19 2.79
CA PHE A 182 -0.78 -8.10 3.62
C PHE A 182 0.71 -8.10 3.22
N GLY A 183 1.02 -7.99 1.93
CA GLY A 183 2.40 -7.85 1.45
C GLY A 183 3.06 -6.57 1.95
N ILE A 184 2.36 -5.44 1.88
CA ILE A 184 2.85 -4.16 2.43
C ILE A 184 3.02 -4.24 3.94
N PHE A 185 2.06 -4.84 4.64
CA PHE A 185 2.16 -5.09 6.08
C PHE A 185 3.40 -5.95 6.41
N ALA A 186 3.63 -7.02 5.66
CA ALA A 186 4.78 -7.91 5.86
C ALA A 186 6.11 -7.19 5.56
N ILE A 187 6.22 -6.43 4.47
CA ILE A 187 7.38 -5.59 4.15
C ILE A 187 7.65 -4.61 5.28
N PHE A 188 6.62 -3.90 5.72
CA PHE A 188 6.73 -2.95 6.82
C PHE A 188 7.24 -3.65 8.09
N PHE A 189 6.67 -4.81 8.42
CA PHE A 189 7.09 -5.60 9.57
C PHE A 189 8.58 -5.99 9.47
N VAL A 190 9.04 -6.47 8.31
CA VAL A 190 10.45 -6.81 8.02
C VAL A 190 11.38 -5.61 8.14
N LEU A 191 10.95 -4.43 7.70
CA LEU A 191 11.77 -3.22 7.78
C LEU A 191 11.95 -2.73 9.23
N VAL A 192 10.97 -3.01 10.11
CA VAL A 192 10.90 -2.42 11.45
C VAL A 192 11.43 -3.32 12.56
N PHE A 193 11.07 -4.61 12.62
CA PHE A 193 11.48 -5.48 13.75
C PHE A 193 12.80 -6.22 13.44
N GLU A 194 13.15 -7.33 14.11
CA GLU A 194 14.29 -8.22 13.76
C GLU A 194 13.86 -9.68 13.49
N LEU A 195 14.68 -10.44 12.74
CA LEU A 195 14.37 -11.75 12.11
C LEU A 195 13.58 -12.78 12.94
N PRO A 196 13.91 -13.05 14.21
CA PRO A 196 13.25 -14.13 14.96
C PRO A 196 11.81 -13.79 15.40
N ILE A 197 11.45 -12.50 15.49
CA ILE A 197 10.12 -12.06 15.93
C ILE A 197 9.10 -12.12 14.78
N TYR A 198 9.53 -11.87 13.54
CA TYR A 198 8.62 -11.89 12.38
C TYR A 198 8.03 -13.26 12.10
N LEU A 199 8.82 -14.32 12.25
CA LEU A 199 8.34 -15.68 11.98
C LEU A 199 7.27 -16.10 13.00
N PHE A 200 7.46 -15.74 14.27
CA PHE A 200 6.49 -16.03 15.34
C PHE A 200 5.17 -15.28 15.13
N PHE A 201 5.21 -13.97 14.84
CA PHE A 201 3.99 -13.19 14.59
C PHE A 201 3.31 -13.53 13.26
N ALA A 202 4.06 -13.85 12.21
CA ALA A 202 3.49 -14.31 10.95
C ALA A 202 2.73 -15.64 11.14
N ILE A 203 3.33 -16.60 11.87
CA ILE A 203 2.68 -17.87 12.22
C ILE A 203 1.47 -17.63 13.12
N LEU A 204 1.58 -16.78 14.14
CA LEU A 204 0.48 -16.47 15.06
C LEU A 204 -0.68 -15.77 14.35
N ILE A 205 -0.41 -14.81 13.47
CA ILE A 205 -1.44 -14.16 12.64
C ILE A 205 -2.07 -15.17 11.69
N CYS A 206 -1.29 -16.07 11.09
CA CYS A 206 -1.80 -17.14 10.24
C CYS A 206 -2.72 -18.10 11.04
N LEU A 207 -2.34 -18.47 12.26
CA LEU A 207 -3.14 -19.32 13.16
C LEU A 207 -4.39 -18.61 13.69
N ILE A 208 -4.33 -17.32 14.01
CA ILE A 208 -5.49 -16.50 14.43
C ILE A 208 -6.45 -16.31 13.26
N PHE A 209 -5.92 -16.10 12.06
CA PHE A 209 -6.71 -15.94 10.85
C PHE A 209 -7.39 -17.26 10.46
N LEU A 210 -6.69 -18.39 10.55
CA LEU A 210 -7.26 -19.73 10.33
C LEU A 210 -8.30 -20.11 11.41
N SER A 211 -8.11 -19.72 12.67
CA SER A 211 -9.01 -20.09 13.78
C SER A 211 -10.26 -19.20 13.93
N LYS A 212 -10.25 -17.97 13.40
CA LYS A 212 -11.42 -17.07 13.38
C LYS A 212 -12.11 -16.96 12.03
N PHE A 213 -11.62 -17.68 11.02
CA PHE A 213 -12.16 -17.65 9.66
C PHE A 213 -13.60 -18.16 9.58
N ASP A 214 -13.98 -19.13 10.42
CA ASP A 214 -15.33 -19.73 10.42
C ASP A 214 -16.42 -18.74 10.90
N LEU A 215 -16.12 -17.87 11.86
CA LEU A 215 -17.14 -17.03 12.53
C LEU A 215 -17.58 -15.80 11.72
N PHE A 216 -16.70 -15.23 10.89
CA PHE A 216 -17.06 -14.07 10.04
C PHE A 216 -17.75 -14.49 8.73
N PHE A 217 -17.55 -15.75 8.34
CA PHE A 217 -18.03 -16.29 7.08
C PHE A 217 -19.21 -17.24 7.24
N GLU A 218 -19.64 -17.64 8.44
CA GLU A 218 -20.85 -18.47 8.60
C GLU A 218 -22.07 -17.87 7.87
N ASP A 219 -22.26 -16.55 7.96
CA ASP A 219 -23.31 -15.83 7.24
C ASP A 219 -23.06 -15.76 5.71
N LEU A 220 -21.79 -15.78 5.27
CA LEU A 220 -21.42 -15.76 3.85
C LEU A 220 -21.45 -17.17 3.21
N ILE A 221 -21.13 -18.20 3.99
CA ILE A 221 -21.09 -19.63 3.65
C ILE A 221 -22.52 -20.18 3.56
N ARG A 222 -23.45 -19.68 4.38
CA ARG A 222 -24.87 -20.04 4.27
C ARG A 222 -25.51 -19.59 2.95
N ASP A 223 -25.03 -18.47 2.40
CA ASP A 223 -25.49 -17.89 1.13
C ASP A 223 -24.71 -18.41 -0.10
N LEU A 224 -23.53 -19.01 0.11
CA LEU A 224 -22.69 -19.59 -0.94
C LEU A 224 -22.56 -21.10 -0.71
N GLY A 225 -23.45 -21.86 -1.33
CA GLY A 225 -23.47 -23.32 -1.27
C GLY A 225 -22.06 -23.94 -1.32
N TYR A 226 -21.85 -24.89 -0.41
CA TYR A 226 -20.65 -25.65 0.02
C TYR A 226 -19.53 -26.01 -0.99
N ARG A 227 -19.62 -25.66 -2.28
CA ARG A 227 -18.61 -25.94 -3.32
C ARG A 227 -17.51 -24.87 -3.45
N ASP A 228 -17.63 -23.73 -2.75
CA ASP A 228 -16.71 -22.59 -2.89
C ASP A 228 -15.55 -22.55 -1.88
N PHE A 229 -15.38 -23.58 -1.04
CA PHE A 229 -14.30 -23.70 -0.04
C PHE A 229 -12.88 -23.59 -0.66
N TYR A 230 -12.74 -23.83 -1.96
CA TYR A 230 -11.50 -23.64 -2.74
C TYR A 230 -11.09 -22.16 -2.96
N LYS A 231 -11.93 -21.17 -2.62
CA LYS A 231 -11.67 -19.75 -2.97
C LYS A 231 -10.70 -19.01 -2.04
N CYS A 232 -10.47 -19.50 -0.81
CA CYS A 232 -9.49 -18.91 0.12
C CYS A 232 -8.08 -19.49 -0.04
N TYR A 233 -7.94 -20.50 -0.90
CA TYR A 233 -6.69 -21.20 -1.16
C TYR A 233 -5.57 -20.25 -1.62
N GLY A 234 -5.87 -19.29 -2.51
CA GLY A 234 -4.86 -18.33 -2.99
C GLY A 234 -4.38 -17.33 -1.92
N ALA A 235 -5.23 -16.96 -0.96
CA ALA A 235 -4.81 -16.12 0.17
C ALA A 235 -3.91 -16.91 1.13
N ILE A 236 -4.24 -18.18 1.40
CA ILE A 236 -3.43 -19.07 2.21
C ILE A 236 -2.06 -19.31 1.55
N LEU A 237 -2.04 -19.65 0.26
CA LEU A 237 -0.81 -19.86 -0.48
C LEU A 237 0.07 -18.61 -0.55
N TYR A 238 -0.52 -17.42 -0.62
CA TYR A 238 0.21 -16.16 -0.55
C TYR A 238 0.93 -15.98 0.79
N VAL A 239 0.25 -16.25 1.90
CA VAL A 239 0.88 -16.20 3.23
C VAL A 239 1.97 -17.27 3.34
N VAL A 240 1.75 -18.47 2.83
CA VAL A 240 2.78 -19.53 2.75
C VAL A 240 3.98 -19.07 1.91
N GLY A 241 3.74 -18.39 0.78
CA GLY A 241 4.79 -17.81 -0.07
C GLY A 241 5.64 -16.79 0.67
N ILE A 242 5.02 -15.91 1.46
CA ILE A 242 5.74 -14.97 2.33
C ILE A 242 6.55 -15.71 3.39
N ILE A 243 5.98 -16.74 4.03
CA ILE A 243 6.69 -17.56 5.02
C ILE A 243 7.92 -18.23 4.39
N LEU A 244 7.80 -18.76 3.17
CA LEU A 244 8.94 -19.34 2.45
C LEU A 244 10.05 -18.31 2.22
N ILE A 245 9.71 -17.09 1.79
CA ILE A 245 10.70 -16.01 1.64
C ILE A 245 11.39 -15.74 2.98
N LEU A 246 10.62 -15.59 4.07
CA LEU A 246 11.15 -15.30 5.40
C LEU A 246 12.00 -16.42 5.99
N LEU A 247 11.73 -17.68 5.63
CA LEU A 247 12.50 -18.83 6.11
C LEU A 247 13.84 -18.99 5.39
N PHE A 248 13.87 -18.73 4.09
CA PHE A 248 15.00 -19.08 3.22
C PHE A 248 15.86 -17.89 2.79
N VAL A 249 15.40 -16.66 3.00
CA VAL A 249 16.15 -15.43 2.68
C VAL A 249 16.50 -14.70 3.98
N LYS A 250 17.74 -14.22 4.11
CA LYS A 250 18.23 -13.58 5.34
C LYS A 250 18.41 -12.08 5.20
N GLU A 251 18.78 -11.64 4.00
CA GLU A 251 19.06 -10.25 3.67
C GLU A 251 17.75 -9.48 3.50
N LYS A 252 17.62 -8.37 4.24
CA LYS A 252 16.36 -7.62 4.33
C LYS A 252 15.95 -7.03 2.97
N GLU A 253 16.91 -6.59 2.18
CA GLU A 253 16.70 -6.01 0.85
C GLU A 253 16.05 -7.02 -0.11
N TYR A 254 16.47 -8.29 -0.05
CA TYR A 254 15.90 -9.37 -0.85
C TYR A 254 14.53 -9.79 -0.34
N ILE A 255 14.35 -9.91 0.97
CA ILE A 255 13.04 -10.23 1.58
C ILE A 255 12.00 -9.19 1.14
N VAL A 256 12.32 -7.90 1.28
CA VAL A 256 11.43 -6.79 0.90
C VAL A 256 11.13 -6.82 -0.59
N SER A 257 12.15 -7.03 -1.43
CA SER A 257 11.99 -7.10 -2.88
C SER A 257 11.10 -8.28 -3.29
N PHE A 258 11.26 -9.45 -2.69
CA PHE A 258 10.50 -10.65 -3.06
C PHE A 258 9.05 -10.59 -2.59
N ILE A 259 8.78 -10.07 -1.39
CA ILE A 259 7.41 -9.85 -0.92
C ILE A 259 6.73 -8.78 -1.78
N TYR A 260 7.45 -7.73 -2.18
CA TYR A 260 6.92 -6.70 -3.08
C TYR A 260 6.54 -7.28 -4.45
N ILE A 261 7.45 -8.05 -5.05
CA ILE A 261 7.20 -8.75 -6.31
C ILE A 261 5.96 -9.62 -6.16
N LEU A 262 5.88 -10.45 -5.12
CA LEU A 262 4.74 -11.34 -4.88
C LEU A 262 3.41 -10.56 -4.76
N ALA A 263 3.40 -9.42 -4.07
CA ALA A 263 2.22 -8.58 -3.87
C ALA A 263 1.74 -7.89 -5.17
N VAL A 264 2.68 -7.46 -6.00
CA VAL A 264 2.41 -6.64 -7.19
C VAL A 264 2.13 -7.49 -8.43
N CYS A 265 2.80 -8.64 -8.54
CA CYS A 265 2.89 -9.42 -9.77
C CYS A 265 1.53 -9.99 -10.23
N ASP A 266 0.62 -10.35 -9.31
CA ASP A 266 -0.75 -10.73 -9.67
C ASP A 266 -1.70 -9.51 -9.71
N THR A 267 -1.50 -8.52 -8.85
CA THR A 267 -2.41 -7.37 -8.67
C THR A 267 -2.44 -6.44 -9.88
N VAL A 268 -1.27 -5.98 -10.35
CA VAL A 268 -1.16 -4.93 -11.37
C VAL A 268 -1.73 -5.34 -12.73
N PRO A 269 -1.33 -6.46 -13.33
CA PRO A 269 -1.82 -6.78 -14.67
C PRO A 269 -3.33 -7.06 -14.73
N ASN A 270 -3.98 -7.44 -13.63
CA ASN A 270 -5.43 -7.56 -13.56
C ASN A 270 -6.16 -6.19 -13.60
N PHE A 271 -5.47 -5.10 -13.25
CA PHE A 271 -5.97 -3.73 -13.37
C PHE A 271 -5.93 -3.22 -14.82
N PHE A 272 -4.83 -3.53 -15.53
CA PHE A 272 -4.60 -3.08 -16.91
C PHE A 272 -5.23 -3.98 -17.97
N GLU A 273 -5.46 -5.27 -17.67
CA GLU A 273 -6.01 -6.23 -18.62
C GLU A 273 -7.01 -7.18 -17.93
N LYS A 274 -8.31 -6.89 -18.07
CA LYS A 274 -9.40 -7.67 -17.42
C LYS A 274 -9.72 -9.01 -18.10
N VAL A 275 -9.27 -9.21 -19.35
CA VAL A 275 -9.57 -10.41 -20.14
C VAL A 275 -8.30 -11.26 -20.25
N LYS A 276 -8.25 -12.39 -19.55
CA LYS A 276 -7.19 -13.41 -19.74
C LYS A 276 -7.38 -14.09 -21.09
N LYS A 277 -6.30 -14.35 -21.83
CA LYS A 277 -6.38 -15.08 -23.10
C LYS A 277 -6.84 -16.51 -22.82
N GLU A 278 -7.89 -16.97 -23.51
CA GLU A 278 -8.42 -18.32 -23.32
C GLU A 278 -7.57 -19.42 -23.98
N ARG A 279 -6.64 -19.06 -24.89
CA ARG A 279 -5.72 -19.99 -25.57
C ARG A 279 -4.37 -19.34 -25.90
N GLY A 280 -3.27 -20.01 -25.56
CA GLY A 280 -1.90 -19.63 -25.89
C GLY A 280 -0.89 -20.05 -24.81
N PHE A 281 0.41 -19.91 -25.10
CA PHE A 281 1.49 -20.16 -24.11
C PHE A 281 1.50 -19.12 -22.97
N PHE A 282 1.02 -17.91 -23.26
CA PHE A 282 0.92 -16.82 -22.30
C PHE A 282 -0.53 -16.59 -21.86
N LYS A 283 -0.72 -16.47 -20.55
CA LYS A 283 -2.02 -16.22 -19.91
C LYS A 283 -2.48 -14.75 -20.02
N ARG A 284 -1.59 -13.83 -20.44
CA ARG A 284 -1.82 -12.37 -20.54
C ARG A 284 -1.41 -11.79 -21.90
N GLY A 285 -1.91 -10.60 -22.23
CA GLY A 285 -1.49 -9.82 -23.39
C GLY A 285 -0.21 -9.01 -23.13
N ILE A 286 0.35 -8.44 -24.19
CA ILE A 286 1.62 -7.71 -24.15
C ILE A 286 1.52 -6.49 -23.20
N THR A 287 0.37 -5.81 -23.21
CA THR A 287 0.12 -4.64 -22.35
C THR A 287 0.12 -5.01 -20.87
N GLY A 288 -0.54 -6.11 -20.49
CA GLY A 288 -0.54 -6.60 -19.11
C GLY A 288 0.85 -7.00 -18.65
N ILE A 289 1.61 -7.72 -19.47
CA ILE A 289 2.99 -8.14 -19.17
C ILE A 289 3.92 -6.93 -18.99
N PHE A 290 3.84 -5.95 -19.91
CA PHE A 290 4.67 -4.75 -19.85
C PHE A 290 4.35 -3.88 -18.63
N ALA A 291 3.06 -3.68 -18.33
CA ALA A 291 2.65 -3.01 -17.11
C ALA A 291 3.14 -3.76 -15.87
N ASN A 292 3.00 -5.08 -15.84
CA ASN A 292 3.47 -5.89 -14.72
C ASN A 292 4.97 -5.71 -14.49
N PHE A 293 5.78 -5.70 -15.56
CA PHE A 293 7.21 -5.46 -15.47
C PHE A 293 7.56 -4.09 -14.88
N ILE A 294 6.96 -3.01 -15.38
CA ILE A 294 7.25 -1.65 -14.90
C ILE A 294 6.96 -1.50 -13.41
N PHE A 295 5.83 -2.02 -12.94
CA PHE A 295 5.47 -1.89 -11.53
C PHE A 295 6.30 -2.86 -10.66
N THR A 296 6.47 -4.10 -11.09
CA THR A 296 7.23 -5.10 -10.34
C THR A 296 8.72 -4.75 -10.23
N MET A 297 9.31 -4.01 -11.16
CA MET A 297 10.73 -3.61 -11.09
C MET A 297 11.02 -2.42 -10.17
N PHE A 298 10.02 -1.62 -9.79
CA PHE A 298 10.26 -0.32 -9.15
C PHE A 298 11.02 -0.41 -7.82
N ILE A 299 10.56 -1.25 -6.90
CA ILE A 299 11.23 -1.45 -5.60
C ILE A 299 12.47 -2.36 -5.70
N PRO A 300 12.42 -3.51 -6.40
CA PRO A 300 13.59 -4.39 -6.51
C PRO A 300 14.79 -3.71 -7.16
N VAL A 301 14.62 -2.94 -8.23
CA VAL A 301 15.75 -2.21 -8.86
C VAL A 301 16.35 -1.18 -7.92
N PHE A 302 15.51 -0.51 -7.12
CA PHE A 302 15.98 0.47 -6.16
C PHE A 302 16.80 -0.17 -5.02
N LEU A 303 16.42 -1.37 -4.58
CA LEU A 303 17.07 -2.06 -3.46
C LEU A 303 18.24 -2.96 -3.87
N LEU A 304 18.14 -3.61 -5.03
CA LEU A 304 19.06 -4.66 -5.49
C LEU A 304 19.78 -4.32 -6.81
N GLY A 305 19.50 -3.16 -7.42
CA GLY A 305 20.12 -2.74 -8.68
C GLY A 305 19.75 -3.66 -9.85
N GLU A 306 20.76 -4.14 -10.58
CA GLU A 306 20.59 -5.00 -11.76
C GLU A 306 19.95 -6.35 -11.42
N GLU A 307 20.26 -6.92 -10.25
CA GLU A 307 19.64 -8.16 -9.78
C GLU A 307 18.13 -7.98 -9.58
N GLY A 308 17.71 -6.82 -9.05
CA GLY A 308 16.31 -6.47 -8.90
C GLY A 308 15.55 -6.47 -10.23
N MET A 309 16.18 -5.94 -11.28
CA MET A 309 15.63 -5.97 -12.64
C MET A 309 15.47 -7.42 -13.13
N LEU A 310 16.48 -8.26 -12.89
CA LEU A 310 16.48 -9.67 -13.28
C LEU A 310 15.36 -10.45 -12.56
N PHE A 311 15.22 -10.30 -11.25
CA PHE A 311 14.14 -10.95 -10.49
C PHE A 311 12.77 -10.55 -11.01
N SER A 312 12.54 -9.26 -11.24
CA SER A 312 11.26 -8.77 -11.77
C SER A 312 10.98 -9.31 -13.18
N LEU A 313 11.99 -9.44 -14.03
CA LEU A 313 11.85 -10.00 -15.37
C LEU A 313 11.49 -11.49 -15.34
N VAL A 314 12.19 -12.27 -14.51
CA VAL A 314 11.93 -13.71 -14.31
C VAL A 314 10.52 -13.91 -13.75
N CYS A 315 10.12 -13.14 -12.74
CA CYS A 315 8.81 -13.31 -12.11
C CYS A 315 7.66 -12.92 -13.05
N VAL A 316 7.81 -11.86 -13.83
CA VAL A 316 6.82 -11.47 -14.82
C VAL A 316 6.73 -12.49 -15.96
N ALA A 317 7.84 -13.11 -16.36
CA ALA A 317 7.82 -14.19 -17.33
C ALA A 317 7.09 -15.42 -16.79
N LEU A 318 7.43 -15.87 -15.58
CA LEU A 318 6.79 -17.01 -14.92
C LEU A 318 5.29 -16.76 -14.67
N GLU A 319 4.94 -15.56 -14.21
CA GLU A 319 3.56 -15.14 -14.04
C GLU A 319 2.85 -15.13 -15.40
N GLY A 320 3.48 -14.64 -16.46
CA GLY A 320 2.88 -14.60 -17.79
C GLY A 320 2.59 -15.98 -18.41
N MET A 321 3.22 -17.05 -17.95
CA MET A 321 3.06 -18.42 -18.49
C MET A 321 1.87 -19.17 -17.89
N ASP A 322 1.22 -20.01 -18.70
CA ASP A 322 0.13 -20.90 -18.23
C ASP A 322 0.70 -22.18 -17.59
N LEU A 323 1.25 -22.05 -16.38
CA LEU A 323 1.84 -23.14 -15.60
C LEU A 323 0.82 -23.75 -14.62
N LYS A 324 0.96 -25.06 -14.33
CA LYS A 324 0.07 -25.78 -13.39
C LYS A 324 0.37 -25.51 -11.91
N ILE A 325 1.40 -24.73 -11.60
CA ILE A 325 1.81 -24.38 -10.23
C ILE A 325 1.24 -23.00 -9.90
N ASP A 326 0.68 -22.85 -8.70
CA ASP A 326 0.14 -21.58 -8.23
C ASP A 326 1.25 -20.52 -8.12
N ASP A 327 0.97 -19.31 -8.62
CA ASP A 327 1.92 -18.21 -8.68
C ASP A 327 2.39 -17.75 -7.29
N ASN A 328 1.53 -17.88 -6.27
CA ASN A 328 1.84 -17.53 -4.89
C ASN A 328 2.91 -18.44 -4.25
N ILE A 329 3.22 -19.58 -4.87
CA ILE A 329 4.31 -20.49 -4.46
C ILE A 329 5.45 -20.49 -5.49
N LEU A 330 5.11 -20.41 -6.78
CA LEU A 330 6.09 -20.40 -7.86
C LEU A 330 7.01 -19.18 -7.78
N ILE A 331 6.45 -17.98 -7.63
CA ILE A 331 7.21 -16.73 -7.61
C ILE A 331 8.21 -16.72 -6.43
N PRO A 332 7.79 -16.97 -5.17
CA PRO A 332 8.71 -17.04 -4.04
C PRO A 332 9.84 -18.05 -4.23
N THR A 333 9.49 -19.25 -4.70
CA THR A 333 10.46 -20.33 -4.90
C THR A 333 11.47 -19.97 -5.99
N ALA A 334 11.01 -19.38 -7.10
CA ALA A 334 11.87 -18.93 -8.18
C ALA A 334 12.84 -17.83 -7.71
N CYS A 335 12.37 -16.85 -6.96
CA CYS A 335 13.22 -15.81 -6.37
C CYS A 335 14.29 -16.39 -5.44
N ILE A 336 13.90 -17.31 -4.55
CA ILE A 336 14.83 -17.97 -3.61
C ILE A 336 15.89 -18.77 -4.37
N LEU A 337 15.49 -19.57 -5.36
CA LEU A 337 16.41 -20.36 -6.17
C LEU A 337 17.35 -19.47 -6.99
N ALA A 338 16.82 -18.45 -7.65
CA ALA A 338 17.61 -17.52 -8.45
C ALA A 338 18.62 -16.75 -7.59
N LYS A 339 18.25 -16.34 -6.37
CA LYS A 339 19.17 -15.73 -5.40
C LYS A 339 20.31 -16.66 -5.01
N ASN A 340 20.07 -17.96 -4.91
CA ASN A 340 21.12 -18.93 -4.53
C ASN A 340 22.07 -19.27 -5.69
N LEU A 341 21.78 -18.80 -6.91
CA LEU A 341 22.59 -19.02 -8.11
C LEU A 341 23.47 -17.82 -8.48
N ILE A 342 23.25 -16.68 -7.82
CA ILE A 342 23.98 -15.41 -7.98
C ILE A 342 24.73 -15.17 -6.66
#